data_AF-A0A9E4AB97-F1
#
_entry.id   AF-A0A9E4AB97-F1
#
_cell.length_a   1.000
_cell.length_b   1.000
_cell.length_c   1.000
_cell.angle_alpha   90.00
_cell.angle_beta   90.00
_cell.angle_gamma   90.00
#
_symmetry.space_group_name_H-M   'P 1'
#
loop_
_entity.id
_entity.type
_entity.pdbx_description
1 polymer ?
#
loop_
_entity_poly.entity_id
_entity_poly.type
_entity_poly.pdbx_seq_one_letter_code
_entity_poly.pdbx_strand_id
1 'polypeptide(L)'
;MKKLSLLIFAILILGCGTETTIVEEPPAIIEEPTTVVAEEEPILPPKIVESDVHDGDVDVDPKPLNHDGIILRFTEPLNMYAADLRSGADRSLAWSPRDVVEWDIGNQAHLMPMADSQLLEYDTEYWLSIYAQGFACNGALITMRFRTKPR
;
A
#
# COMPACT_ATOMS: atom_id res chain seq x y z
N MET A 1 38.45 -10.28 36.64
CA MET A 1 38.44 -11.29 35.57
C MET A 1 37.22 -11.05 34.69
N LYS A 2 37.44 -10.92 33.36
CA LYS A 2 36.52 -11.15 32.19
C LYS A 2 35.11 -10.53 32.25
N LYS A 3 34.78 -9.43 31.54
CA LYS A 3 34.37 -9.32 30.10
C LYS A 3 33.34 -10.35 29.62
N LEU A 4 32.10 -9.89 29.40
CA LEU A 4 31.13 -10.17 28.32
C LEU A 4 29.86 -9.35 28.71
N SER A 5 29.40 -8.25 28.09
CA SER A 5 29.17 -7.92 26.67
C SER A 5 28.41 -9.02 25.96
N LEU A 6 27.10 -8.83 25.74
CA LEU A 6 26.49 -8.61 24.41
C LEU A 6 24.97 -8.90 24.50
N LEU A 7 24.16 -7.92 24.07
CA LEU A 7 22.97 -8.06 23.20
C LEU A 7 21.79 -8.95 23.70
N ILE A 8 20.50 -8.58 23.66
CA ILE A 8 19.74 -7.93 22.58
C ILE A 8 18.48 -7.28 23.17
N PHE A 9 18.26 -6.04 22.74
CA PHE A 9 16.99 -5.32 22.70
C PHE A 9 15.93 -6.07 21.88
N ALA A 10 14.71 -6.21 22.38
CA ALA A 10 13.51 -5.71 21.68
C ALA A 10 12.23 -6.29 22.30
N ILE A 11 11.39 -5.35 22.71
CA ILE A 11 9.99 -5.51 23.09
C ILE A 11 9.16 -5.32 21.79
N LEU A 12 7.94 -5.92 21.77
CA LEU A 12 6.82 -5.68 20.84
C LEU A 12 6.96 -6.22 19.40
N ILE A 13 6.25 -7.32 19.09
CA ILE A 13 5.11 -7.34 18.14
C ILE A 13 4.17 -8.48 18.60
N LEU A 14 3.24 -8.19 19.50
CA LEU A 14 2.06 -9.04 19.72
C LEU A 14 0.96 -8.51 18.80
N GLY A 15 0.97 -9.02 17.57
CA GLY A 15 0.03 -8.65 16.50
C GLY A 15 -0.01 -9.70 15.38
N CYS A 16 0.22 -10.97 15.73
CA CYS A 16 -0.17 -12.15 14.95
C CYS A 16 -0.03 -13.34 15.91
N GLY A 17 -1.07 -13.60 16.71
CA GLY A 17 -1.01 -14.62 17.76
C GLY A 17 -1.04 -16.03 17.17
N THR A 18 0.01 -16.80 17.38
CA THR A 18 0.04 -18.24 17.13
C THR A 18 0.73 -18.94 18.29
N GLU A 19 -0.01 -19.51 19.26
CA GLU A 19 0.47 -20.57 20.18
C GLU A 19 -0.77 -21.37 20.68
N THR A 20 -1.03 -22.56 20.14
CA THR A 20 -0.69 -23.93 20.63
C THR A 20 -1.41 -24.38 21.90
N THR A 21 -2.21 -25.46 21.79
CA THR A 21 -2.65 -26.28 22.92
C THR A 21 -2.44 -27.77 22.62
N ILE A 22 -1.92 -28.49 23.60
CA ILE A 22 -1.31 -29.84 23.54
C ILE A 22 -2.34 -30.98 23.79
N VAL A 23 -2.21 -32.01 22.95
CA VAL A 23 -2.53 -33.47 22.96
C VAL A 23 -3.08 -34.18 24.23
N GLU A 24 -4.09 -35.06 24.04
CA GLU A 24 -4.15 -36.44 24.58
C GLU A 24 -4.81 -37.39 23.55
N GLU A 25 -4.25 -38.59 23.33
CA GLU A 25 -4.52 -39.53 22.22
C GLU A 25 -5.12 -40.87 22.70
N PRO A 26 -6.17 -41.43 22.06
CA PRO A 26 -6.54 -42.85 22.14
C PRO A 26 -6.20 -43.62 20.84
N PRO A 27 -6.10 -44.98 20.88
CA PRO A 27 -5.14 -45.76 20.09
C PRO A 27 -5.39 -45.83 18.58
N ALA A 28 -4.28 -45.90 17.85
CA ALA A 28 -4.12 -45.81 16.41
C ALA A 28 -4.91 -46.85 15.59
N ILE A 29 -5.77 -46.34 14.71
CA ILE A 29 -6.13 -46.97 13.44
C ILE A 29 -5.23 -46.31 12.40
N ILE A 30 -4.25 -47.05 11.85
CA ILE A 30 -3.36 -46.53 10.81
C ILE A 30 -4.11 -46.58 9.48
N GLU A 31 -4.90 -45.54 9.22
CA GLU A 31 -5.10 -45.08 7.84
C GLU A 31 -3.96 -44.10 7.55
N GLU A 32 -3.13 -44.40 6.57
CA GLU A 32 -2.07 -43.48 6.14
C GLU A 32 -2.72 -42.13 5.81
N PRO A 33 -2.38 -41.03 6.52
CA PRO A 33 -2.96 -39.73 6.22
C PRO A 33 -2.48 -39.36 4.81
N THR A 34 -3.38 -39.43 3.84
CA THR A 34 -3.16 -38.83 2.54
C THR A 34 -2.90 -37.36 2.83
N THR A 35 -1.63 -36.96 2.73
CA THR A 35 -1.22 -35.59 2.96
C THR A 35 -1.79 -34.79 1.80
N VAL A 36 -2.99 -34.25 1.98
CA VAL A 36 -3.53 -33.23 1.08
C VAL A 36 -2.64 -32.03 1.30
N VAL A 37 -1.60 -31.90 0.47
CA VAL A 37 -0.84 -30.67 0.34
C VAL A 37 -1.81 -29.67 -0.26
N ALA A 38 -2.51 -28.92 0.58
CA ALA A 38 -3.28 -27.77 0.15
C ALA A 38 -2.25 -26.79 -0.44
N GLU A 39 -2.28 -26.64 -1.76
CA GLU A 39 -1.50 -25.63 -2.44
C GLU A 39 -2.12 -24.28 -2.03
N GLU A 40 -1.47 -23.58 -1.10
CA GLU A 40 -1.91 -22.24 -0.72
C GLU A 40 -1.81 -21.33 -1.95
N GLU A 41 -2.92 -20.70 -2.33
CA GLU A 41 -2.90 -19.72 -3.39
C GLU A 41 -1.93 -18.58 -3.03
N PRO A 42 -1.12 -18.09 -3.99
CA PRO A 42 -0.16 -17.04 -3.70
C PRO A 42 -0.88 -15.76 -3.30
N ILE A 43 -0.50 -15.18 -2.16
CA ILE A 43 -0.97 -13.86 -1.74
C ILE A 43 -0.29 -12.81 -2.65
N LEU A 44 -1.06 -12.25 -3.58
CA LEU A 44 -0.59 -11.23 -4.53
C LEU A 44 -0.81 -9.83 -3.97
N PRO A 45 0.12 -8.87 -4.12
CA PRO A 45 -0.11 -7.50 -3.65
C PRO A 45 -1.17 -6.75 -4.48
N PRO A 46 -1.79 -5.70 -3.91
CA PRO A 46 -2.76 -4.88 -4.62
C PRO A 46 -2.18 -4.28 -5.90
N LYS A 47 -2.97 -4.30 -6.98
CA LYS A 47 -2.61 -3.70 -8.27
C LYS A 47 -3.62 -2.65 -8.68
N ILE A 48 -3.16 -1.59 -9.32
CA ILE A 48 -4.06 -0.58 -9.90
C ILE A 48 -4.78 -1.19 -11.10
N VAL A 49 -6.10 -1.05 -11.15
CA VAL A 49 -6.95 -1.46 -12.29
C VAL A 49 -7.53 -0.27 -13.05
N GLU A 50 -7.64 0.88 -12.41
CA GLU A 50 -8.13 2.15 -12.98
C GLU A 50 -7.46 3.31 -12.26
N SER A 51 -7.05 4.35 -12.99
CA SER A 51 -6.55 5.58 -12.38
C SER A 51 -6.78 6.79 -13.29
N ASP A 52 -6.90 7.98 -12.68
CA ASP A 52 -6.95 9.26 -13.39
C ASP A 52 -5.63 9.60 -14.10
N VAL A 53 -4.52 9.00 -13.66
CA VAL A 53 -3.19 9.13 -14.27
C VAL A 53 -2.48 7.79 -14.34
N HIS A 54 -1.76 7.54 -15.43
CA HIS A 54 -0.94 6.34 -15.64
C HIS A 54 0.54 6.70 -15.77
N ASP A 55 1.40 5.72 -15.54
CA ASP A 55 2.84 5.91 -15.76
C ASP A 55 3.12 6.17 -17.25
N GLY A 56 3.82 7.27 -17.52
CA GLY A 56 4.14 7.75 -18.86
C GLY A 56 3.09 8.66 -19.48
N ASP A 57 1.98 8.97 -18.79
CA ASP A 57 0.96 9.87 -19.33
C ASP A 57 1.54 11.26 -19.64
N VAL A 58 1.13 11.79 -20.79
CA VAL A 58 1.46 13.13 -21.26
C VAL A 58 0.19 13.92 -21.51
N ASP A 59 0.30 15.25 -21.52
CA ASP A 59 -0.80 16.17 -21.75
C ASP A 59 -1.99 16.05 -20.78
N VAL A 60 -1.72 15.63 -19.54
CA VAL A 60 -2.73 15.56 -18.47
C VAL A 60 -3.26 16.96 -18.15
N ASP A 61 -4.58 17.14 -18.05
CA ASP A 61 -5.15 18.43 -17.62
C ASP A 61 -5.07 18.55 -16.09
N PRO A 62 -4.31 19.51 -15.53
CA PRO A 62 -4.20 19.66 -14.08
C PRO A 62 -5.48 20.18 -13.43
N LYS A 63 -6.39 20.83 -14.19
CA LYS A 63 -7.61 21.42 -13.62
C LYS A 63 -8.53 20.42 -12.89
N PRO A 64 -8.99 19.33 -13.54
CA PRO A 64 -9.82 18.34 -12.86
C PRO A 64 -9.08 17.74 -11.66
N LEU A 65 -7.80 17.39 -11.82
CA LEU A 65 -7.01 16.80 -10.72
C LEU A 65 -6.86 17.74 -9.51
N ASN A 66 -6.69 19.04 -9.73
CA ASN A 66 -6.61 20.04 -8.66
C ASN A 66 -7.93 20.26 -7.92
N HIS A 67 -9.07 20.00 -8.57
CA HIS A 67 -10.39 20.18 -7.99
C HIS A 67 -10.90 18.90 -7.34
N ASP A 68 -10.80 17.79 -8.06
CA ASP A 68 -11.39 16.49 -7.72
C ASP A 68 -10.38 15.54 -7.05
N GLY A 69 -9.08 15.83 -7.10
CA GLY A 69 -8.03 14.95 -6.63
C GLY A 69 -7.59 13.92 -7.68
N ILE A 70 -6.76 12.97 -7.26
CA ILE A 70 -6.32 11.82 -8.06
C ILE A 70 -6.93 10.56 -7.43
N ILE A 71 -7.67 9.81 -8.23
CA ILE A 71 -8.32 8.56 -7.86
C ILE A 71 -7.57 7.38 -8.47
N LEU A 72 -7.36 6.34 -7.65
CA LEU A 72 -6.82 5.06 -8.07
C LEU A 72 -7.68 3.93 -7.52
N ARG A 73 -8.08 2.97 -8.35
CA ARG A 73 -8.77 1.75 -7.93
C ARG A 73 -7.84 0.56 -7.97
N PHE A 74 -7.99 -0.32 -6.99
CA PHE A 74 -7.17 -1.51 -6.82
C PHE A 74 -7.98 -2.80 -7.06
N THR A 75 -7.25 -3.87 -7.36
CA THR A 75 -7.77 -5.24 -7.53
C THR A 75 -8.49 -5.77 -6.30
N GLU A 76 -8.18 -5.25 -5.11
CA GLU A 76 -8.69 -5.70 -3.82
C GLU A 76 -8.89 -4.52 -2.87
N PRO A 77 -9.71 -4.68 -1.81
CA PRO A 77 -9.79 -3.71 -0.73
C PRO A 77 -8.44 -3.51 -0.03
N LEU A 78 -8.13 -2.25 0.29
CA LEU A 78 -6.91 -1.87 0.97
C LEU A 78 -7.13 -1.83 2.48
N ASN A 79 -6.17 -2.34 3.23
CA ASN A 79 -6.06 -2.11 4.67
C ASN A 79 -5.47 -0.72 4.96
N MET A 80 -4.51 -0.29 4.15
CA MET A 80 -3.93 1.05 4.22
C MET A 80 -3.28 1.46 2.91
N TYR A 81 -3.10 2.77 2.75
CA TYR A 81 -2.19 3.33 1.76
C TYR A 81 -1.57 4.64 2.25
N ALA A 82 -0.41 4.94 1.69
CA ALA A 82 0.25 6.23 1.82
C ALA A 82 0.69 6.69 0.44
N ALA A 83 0.63 7.99 0.18
CA ALA A 83 0.99 8.56 -1.11
C ALA A 83 1.87 9.80 -0.92
N ASP A 84 2.79 10.00 -1.86
CA ASP A 84 3.55 11.24 -2.03
C ASP A 84 3.50 11.65 -3.50
N LEU A 85 3.15 12.91 -3.73
CA LEU A 85 3.08 13.50 -5.06
C LEU A 85 4.12 14.61 -5.14
N ARG A 86 5.02 14.52 -6.10
CA ARG A 86 6.19 15.41 -6.21
C ARG A 86 6.27 16.07 -7.58
N SER A 87 6.71 17.33 -7.59
CA SER A 87 7.13 18.04 -8.80
C SER A 87 8.65 17.98 -8.87
N GLY A 88 9.19 17.41 -9.94
CA GLY A 88 10.62 17.09 -10.00
C GLY A 88 11.04 15.99 -9.01
N ALA A 89 12.36 15.83 -8.86
CA ALA A 89 12.95 14.83 -7.97
C ALA A 89 12.80 15.15 -6.47
N ASP A 90 12.51 16.40 -6.10
CA ASP A 90 12.76 16.87 -4.73
C ASP A 90 11.55 17.45 -3.99
N ARG A 91 10.57 18.05 -4.68
CA ARG A 91 9.52 18.84 -4.03
C ARG A 91 8.21 18.06 -3.90
N SER A 92 7.88 17.61 -2.68
CA SER A 92 6.53 17.12 -2.35
C SER A 92 5.50 18.24 -2.41
N LEU A 93 4.31 17.94 -2.93
CA LEU A 93 3.20 18.87 -3.03
C LEU A 93 2.34 18.88 -1.77
N ALA A 94 2.56 17.99 -0.80
CA ALA A 94 1.72 17.83 0.39
C ALA A 94 0.24 17.54 0.05
N TRP A 95 0.01 16.59 -0.84
CA TRP A 95 -1.32 16.04 -1.07
C TRP A 95 -1.55 14.89 -0.09
N SER A 96 -2.75 14.82 0.49
CA SER A 96 -3.09 13.84 1.53
C SER A 96 -4.20 12.92 1.05
N PRO A 97 -4.18 11.64 1.46
CA PRO A 97 -5.36 10.82 1.27
C PRO A 97 -6.57 11.43 1.98
N ARG A 98 -7.73 11.38 1.33
CA ARG A 98 -8.97 12.02 1.80
C ARG A 98 -9.54 11.31 3.02
N ASP A 99 -9.49 9.98 3.03
CA ASP A 99 -10.28 9.13 3.93
C ASP A 99 -9.43 8.33 4.93
N VAL A 100 -8.29 8.88 5.39
CA VAL A 100 -7.31 8.19 6.27
C VAL A 100 -7.85 7.79 7.66
N VAL A 101 -9.14 8.00 7.94
CA VAL A 101 -9.69 7.90 9.30
C VAL A 101 -10.49 6.62 9.57
N GLU A 102 -10.81 5.78 8.57
CA GLU A 102 -11.62 4.57 8.81
C GLU A 102 -11.00 3.28 8.25
N TRP A 103 -11.13 2.20 9.04
CA TRP A 103 -10.61 0.85 8.81
C TRP A 103 -11.29 0.09 7.65
N ASP A 104 -11.83 0.80 6.66
CA ASP A 104 -12.48 0.26 5.46
C ASP A 104 -12.47 1.32 4.34
N ILE A 105 -11.28 1.58 3.80
CA ILE A 105 -11.08 2.50 2.67
C ILE A 105 -11.56 1.92 1.33
N GLY A 106 -12.19 0.73 1.34
CA GLY A 106 -12.57 0.00 0.14
C GLY A 106 -11.36 -0.31 -0.75
N ASN A 107 -11.56 -0.36 -2.06
CA ASN A 107 -10.51 -0.60 -3.05
C ASN A 107 -10.03 0.69 -3.73
N GLN A 108 -10.21 1.86 -3.11
CA GLN A 108 -9.94 3.15 -3.76
C GLN A 108 -9.00 4.01 -2.91
N ALA A 109 -7.93 4.50 -3.54
CA ALA A 109 -7.13 5.59 -3.01
C ALA A 109 -7.61 6.91 -3.62
N HIS A 110 -7.81 7.93 -2.79
CA HIS A 110 -8.23 9.26 -3.22
C HIS A 110 -7.29 10.31 -2.62
N LEU A 111 -6.41 10.86 -3.46
CA LEU A 111 -5.39 11.82 -3.08
C LEU A 111 -5.88 13.24 -3.38
N MET A 112 -5.96 14.09 -2.35
CA MET A 112 -6.48 15.45 -2.44
C MET A 112 -5.42 16.50 -2.08
N PRO A 113 -5.43 17.69 -2.69
CA PRO A 113 -4.63 18.80 -2.21
C PRO A 113 -5.07 19.20 -0.80
N MET A 114 -4.10 19.41 0.10
CA MET A 114 -4.37 20.04 1.40
C MET A 114 -4.67 21.54 1.23
N ALA A 115 -5.32 22.16 2.22
CA ALA A 115 -5.82 23.54 2.13
C ALA A 115 -4.76 24.60 1.70
N ASP A 116 -3.48 24.36 2.00
CA ASP A 116 -2.36 25.23 1.64
C ASP A 116 -1.28 24.51 0.79
N SER A 117 -1.65 23.38 0.19
CA SER A 117 -0.75 22.60 -0.67
C SER A 117 -0.51 23.30 -1.99
N GLN A 118 0.63 23.00 -2.60
CA GLN A 118 0.87 23.39 -3.98
C GLN A 118 0.00 22.55 -4.91
N LEU A 119 -0.69 23.24 -5.84
CA LEU A 119 -1.48 22.60 -6.87
C LEU A 119 -0.60 22.15 -8.05
N LEU A 120 -1.14 21.27 -8.88
CA LEU A 120 -0.56 20.89 -10.16
C LEU A 120 -0.55 22.11 -11.09
N GLU A 121 0.59 22.33 -11.73
CA GLU A 121 0.88 23.38 -12.69
C GLU A 121 0.83 22.80 -14.11
N TYR A 122 0.63 23.66 -15.11
CA TYR A 122 0.75 23.28 -16.52
C TYR A 122 2.22 23.01 -16.88
N ASP A 123 2.45 22.23 -17.94
CA ASP A 123 3.76 21.91 -18.49
C ASP A 123 4.79 21.38 -17.47
N THR A 124 4.33 20.60 -16.50
CA THR A 124 5.14 20.14 -15.37
C THR A 124 5.10 18.62 -15.26
N GLU A 125 6.26 18.02 -15.00
CA GLU A 125 6.40 16.58 -14.75
C GLU A 125 6.25 16.28 -13.25
N TYR A 126 5.47 15.24 -12.96
CA TYR A 126 5.14 14.81 -11.61
C TYR A 126 5.49 13.34 -11.39
N TRP A 127 5.83 13.02 -10.14
CA TRP A 127 6.05 11.67 -9.64
C TRP A 127 5.04 11.39 -8.54
N LEU A 128 4.22 10.37 -8.74
CA LEU A 128 3.29 9.85 -7.75
C LEU A 128 3.83 8.52 -7.24
N SER A 129 4.15 8.45 -5.95
CA SER A 129 4.53 7.22 -5.27
C SER A 129 3.45 6.83 -4.29
N ILE A 130 2.94 5.61 -4.39
CA ILE A 130 1.88 5.08 -3.54
C ILE A 130 2.34 3.75 -2.96
N TYR A 131 2.37 3.67 -1.64
CA TYR A 131 2.41 2.39 -0.93
C TYR A 131 0.98 1.96 -0.65
N ALA A 132 0.58 0.80 -1.16
CA ALA A 132 -0.74 0.21 -0.92
C ALA A 132 -0.58 -1.17 -0.29
N GLN A 133 -1.40 -1.48 0.72
CA GLN A 133 -1.37 -2.75 1.42
C GLN A 133 -2.79 -3.33 1.52
N GLY A 134 -2.96 -4.60 1.14
CA GLY A 134 -4.20 -5.35 1.33
C GLY A 134 -4.34 -5.91 2.76
N PHE A 135 -5.49 -6.50 3.07
CA PHE A 135 -5.77 -7.09 4.39
C PHE A 135 -4.93 -8.32 4.73
N ALA A 136 -4.34 -8.97 3.72
CA ALA A 136 -3.40 -10.07 3.91
C ALA A 136 -1.96 -9.59 4.21
N CYS A 137 -1.78 -8.30 4.55
CA CYS A 137 -0.48 -7.66 4.80
C CYS A 137 0.48 -7.68 3.60
N ASN A 138 -0.04 -7.96 2.41
CA ASN A 138 0.58 -7.88 1.10
C ASN A 138 0.67 -6.42 0.65
N GLY A 139 1.90 -5.87 0.60
CA GLY A 139 2.15 -4.48 0.21
C GLY A 139 2.84 -4.35 -1.15
N ALA A 140 2.55 -3.28 -1.87
CA ALA A 140 3.30 -2.84 -3.04
C ALA A 140 3.60 -1.34 -2.98
N LEU A 141 4.82 -0.98 -3.40
CA LEU A 141 5.16 0.40 -3.75
C LEU A 141 4.99 0.55 -5.26
N ILE A 142 4.14 1.49 -5.66
CA ILE A 142 3.84 1.81 -7.05
C ILE A 142 4.31 3.23 -7.30
N THR A 143 5.08 3.42 -8.36
CA THR A 143 5.55 4.74 -8.79
C THR A 143 5.07 5.00 -10.20
N MET A 144 4.48 6.16 -10.42
CA MET A 144 4.01 6.62 -11.73
C MET A 144 4.56 8.01 -12.00
N ARG A 145 4.87 8.28 -13.26
CA ARG A 145 5.29 9.58 -13.75
C ARG A 145 4.33 10.08 -14.80
N PHE A 146 3.88 11.33 -14.69
CA PHE A 146 3.01 11.93 -15.70
C PHE A 146 3.40 13.40 -15.93
N ARG A 147 3.08 13.92 -17.11
CA ARG A 147 3.30 15.33 -17.47
C ARG A 147 1.98 16.02 -17.78
N THR A 148 1.79 17.20 -17.18
CA THR A 148 0.63 18.05 -17.49
C THR A 148 0.80 18.76 -18.82
N LYS A 149 -0.31 19.03 -19.52
CA LYS A 149 -0.30 19.73 -20.82
C LYS A 149 0.27 21.15 -20.72
N PRO A 150 0.74 21.74 -21.83
CA PRO A 150 1.00 23.18 -21.90
C PRO A 150 -0.26 24.02 -21.66
N ARG A 151 -0.06 25.29 -21.29
CA ARG A 151 -1.15 26.23 -20.99
C ARG A 151 -1.83 26.79 -22.23
#